data_AF-A0A1H5SJ27-F1
#
_entry.id   AF-A0A1H5SJ27-F1
#
_cell.length_a   1.000
_cell.length_b   1.000
_cell.length_c   1.000
_cell.angle_alpha   90.00
_cell.angle_beta   90.00
_cell.angle_gamma   90.00
#
_symmetry.space_group_name_H-M   'P 1'
#
loop_
_entity.id
_entity.type
_entity.pdbx_description
1 polymer ?
#
loop_
_entity_poly.entity_id
_entity_poly.type
_entity_poly.pdbx_seq_one_letter_code
_entity_poly.pdbx_strand_id
1 'polypeptide(L)'
;MPKWLWFLPVSCLTLTFGYFGLKQGQQMTSLSETEVINAVAGAYVEKTGGDMTDCFAYPSEKDREWLVVSCGTNWLTGIDRFGRTLWIDHTPAPDA
;
A
#
# COMPACT_ATOMS: atom_id res chain seq x y z
N MET A 1 -36.00 7.19 -35.46
CA MET A 1 -34.84 7.26 -34.54
C MET A 1 -34.35 5.85 -34.29
N PRO A 2 -33.06 5.55 -34.46
CA PRO A 2 -32.53 4.21 -34.26
C PRO A 2 -32.75 3.80 -32.79
N LYS A 3 -33.45 2.69 -32.55
CA LYS A 3 -33.81 2.23 -31.20
C LYS A 3 -32.58 1.94 -30.32
N TRP A 4 -31.42 1.72 -30.92
CA TRP A 4 -30.15 1.45 -30.23
C TRP A 4 -29.59 2.65 -29.46
N LEU A 5 -29.89 3.90 -29.87
CA LEU A 5 -29.48 5.11 -29.16
C LEU A 5 -30.05 5.21 -27.73
N TRP A 6 -31.14 4.50 -27.45
CA TRP A 6 -31.72 4.45 -26.11
C TRP A 6 -30.84 3.69 -25.10
N PHE A 7 -29.99 2.76 -25.57
CA PHE A 7 -29.05 2.01 -24.73
C PHE A 7 -27.70 2.72 -24.53
N LEU A 8 -27.44 3.79 -25.28
CA LEU A 8 -26.21 4.57 -25.22
C LEU A 8 -25.88 5.07 -23.79
N PRO A 9 -26.80 5.68 -23.01
CA PRO A 9 -26.48 6.11 -21.65
C PRO A 9 -26.13 4.95 -20.73
N VAL A 10 -26.84 3.81 -20.84
CA VAL A 10 -26.56 2.62 -20.04
C VAL A 10 -25.19 2.05 -20.39
N SER A 11 -24.89 1.89 -21.68
CA SER A 11 -23.59 1.39 -22.14
C SER A 11 -22.44 2.31 -21.70
N CYS A 12 -22.62 3.62 -21.78
CA CYS A 12 -21.63 4.58 -21.34
C CYS A 12 -21.37 4.44 -19.83
N LEU A 13 -22.43 4.32 -19.03
CA LEU A 13 -22.32 4.16 -17.59
C LEU A 13 -21.64 2.83 -17.23
N THR A 14 -22.02 1.71 -17.86
CA THR A 14 -21.39 0.40 -17.65
C THR A 14 -19.91 0.41 -18.00
N LEU A 15 -19.53 0.98 -19.14
CA LEU A 15 -18.12 1.08 -19.55
C LEU A 15 -17.31 1.94 -18.57
N THR A 16 -17.90 3.04 -18.10
CA THR A 16 -17.24 3.94 -17.14
C THR A 16 -16.97 3.22 -15.83
N PHE A 17 -18.00 2.58 -15.25
CA PHE A 17 -17.84 1.82 -14.00
C PHE A 17 -16.88 0.62 -14.16
N GLY A 18 -16.97 -0.11 -15.28
CA GLY A 18 -16.06 -1.22 -15.58
C GLY A 18 -14.61 -0.76 -15.68
N TYR A 19 -14.36 0.36 -16.36
CA TYR A 19 -13.03 0.95 -16.49
C TYR A 19 -12.45 1.37 -15.12
N PHE A 20 -13.24 2.07 -14.30
CA PHE A 20 -12.78 2.47 -12.96
C PHE A 20 -12.55 1.28 -12.04
N GLY A 21 -13.43 0.27 -12.07
CA GLY A 21 -13.26 -0.97 -11.30
C GLY A 21 -11.99 -1.73 -11.70
N LEU A 22 -11.72 -1.88 -12.99
CA LEU A 22 -10.50 -2.52 -13.50
C LEU A 22 -9.25 -1.75 -13.10
N LYS A 23 -9.25 -0.43 -13.26
CA LYS A 23 -8.12 0.42 -12.88
C LYS A 23 -7.82 0.32 -11.39
N GLN A 24 -8.85 0.37 -10.54
CA GLN A 24 -8.69 0.25 -9.09
C GLN A 24 -8.16 -1.14 -8.70
N GLY A 25 -8.68 -2.19 -9.33
CA GLY A 25 -8.22 -3.56 -9.11
C GLY A 25 -6.76 -3.75 -9.48
N GLN A 26 -6.32 -3.21 -10.62
CA GLN A 26 -4.92 -3.27 -11.06
C GLN A 26 -3.97 -2.60 -10.06
N GLN A 27 -4.35 -1.47 -9.47
CA GLN A 27 -3.55 -0.79 -8.45
C GLN A 27 -3.43 -1.62 -7.17
N MET A 28 -4.47 -2.36 -6.79
CA MET A 28 -4.44 -3.24 -5.62
C MET A 28 -3.59 -4.51 -5.86
N THR A 29 -3.63 -5.08 -7.07
CA THR A 29 -2.87 -6.30 -7.40
C THR A 29 -1.40 -6.05 -7.70
N SER A 30 -1.02 -4.83 -8.07
CA SER A 30 0.36 -4.48 -8.43
C SER A 30 1.20 -4.00 -7.25
N LEU A 31 0.62 -3.88 -6.06
CA LEU A 31 1.35 -3.50 -4.86
C LEU A 31 2.37 -4.60 -4.51
N SER A 32 3.64 -4.35 -4.84
CA SER A 32 4.72 -5.28 -4.53
C SER A 32 5.24 -5.03 -3.11
N GLU A 33 5.51 -6.11 -2.37
CA GLU A 33 6.12 -6.02 -1.03
C GLU A 33 7.41 -5.19 -1.06
N THR A 34 8.24 -5.40 -2.09
CA THR A 34 9.51 -4.69 -2.26
C THR A 34 9.33 -3.17 -2.42
N GLU A 35 8.33 -2.72 -3.19
CA GLU A 35 8.08 -1.29 -3.38
C GLU A 35 7.62 -0.62 -2.08
N VAL A 36 6.79 -1.31 -1.30
CA VAL A 36 6.35 -0.84 0.03
C VAL A 36 7.54 -0.72 0.99
N ILE A 37 8.40 -1.74 1.04
CA ILE A 37 9.59 -1.75 1.89
C ILE A 37 10.52 -0.59 1.52
N ASN A 38 10.82 -0.42 0.23
CA ASN A 38 11.70 0.64 -0.26
C ASN A 38 11.13 2.04 0.02
N ALA A 39 9.80 2.22 -0.10
CA ALA A 39 9.15 3.48 0.20
C ALA A 39 9.28 3.85 1.68
N VAL A 40 9.08 2.88 2.59
CA VAL A 40 9.23 3.11 4.04
C VAL A 40 10.69 3.32 4.43
N ALA A 41 11.61 2.51 3.87
CA ALA A 41 13.04 2.68 4.10
C ALA A 41 13.54 4.04 3.61
N GLY A 42 13.06 4.50 2.45
CA GLY A 42 13.34 5.86 1.95
C GLY A 42 12.87 6.95 2.92
N ALA A 43 11.66 6.81 3.47
CA ALA A 43 11.14 7.76 4.46
C ALA A 43 11.94 7.74 5.78
N TYR A 44 12.45 6.57 6.19
CA TYR A 44 13.34 6.45 7.34
C TYR A 44 14.68 7.15 7.10
N VAL A 45 15.32 6.90 5.96
CA VAL A 45 16.59 7.52 5.55
C VAL A 45 16.43 9.05 5.49
N GLU A 46 15.35 9.54 4.88
CA GLU A 46 15.09 10.98 4.77
C GLU A 46 14.94 11.66 6.13
N LYS A 47 14.32 10.99 7.10
CA LYS A 47 14.01 11.58 8.42
C LYS A 47 15.11 11.39 9.46
N THR A 48 15.86 10.30 9.39
CA THR A 48 16.83 9.91 10.43
C THR A 48 18.27 10.01 9.95
N GLY A 49 18.51 9.99 8.64
CA GLY A 49 19.84 9.86 8.06
C GLY A 49 20.46 8.46 8.22
N GLY A 50 19.68 7.45 8.62
CA GLY A 50 20.11 6.05 8.66
C GLY A 50 20.22 5.44 7.25
N ASP A 51 20.56 4.15 7.17
CA ASP A 51 20.76 3.44 5.92
C ASP A 51 19.54 2.59 5.52
N MET A 52 19.35 2.39 4.22
CA MET A 52 18.30 1.49 3.69
C MET A 52 18.43 0.06 4.24
N THR A 53 19.65 -0.37 4.54
CA THR A 53 19.95 -1.71 5.08
C THR A 53 19.56 -1.91 6.53
N ASP A 54 19.24 -0.82 7.24
CA ASP A 54 18.76 -0.89 8.62
C ASP A 54 17.29 -1.36 8.68
N CYS A 55 16.63 -1.44 7.52
CA CYS A 55 15.24 -1.82 7.39
C CYS A 55 15.07 -3.30 7.01
N PHE A 56 14.19 -4.00 7.72
CA PHE A 56 13.70 -5.32 7.34
C PHE A 56 12.18 -5.37 7.52
N ALA A 57 11.54 -6.29 6.80
CA ALA A 57 10.09 -6.45 6.84
C ALA A 57 9.68 -7.88 7.14
N TYR A 58 8.57 -8.02 7.85
CA TYR A 58 7.99 -9.30 8.21
C TYR A 58 6.46 -9.25 8.15
N PRO A 59 5.79 -10.39 7.90
CA PRO A 59 4.33 -10.45 7.89
C PRO A 59 3.77 -10.16 9.27
N SER A 60 2.69 -9.39 9.35
CA SER A 60 1.99 -9.17 10.62
C SER A 60 1.03 -10.30 10.96
N GLU A 61 0.87 -10.58 12.25
CA GLU A 61 -0.12 -11.51 12.79
C GLU A 61 -1.49 -10.85 13.04
N LYS A 62 -1.62 -9.52 12.86
CA LYS A 62 -2.86 -8.78 13.12
C LYS A 62 -3.76 -8.72 11.89
N ASP A 63 -5.07 -8.95 12.06
CA ASP A 63 -6.09 -9.06 10.98
C ASP A 63 -6.18 -7.91 9.97
N ARG A 64 -5.64 -6.72 10.28
CA ARG A 64 -5.69 -5.54 9.39
C ARG A 64 -4.33 -5.13 8.86
N GLU A 65 -3.27 -5.71 9.38
CA GLU A 65 -1.90 -5.37 9.05
C GLU A 65 -1.35 -6.48 8.17
N TRP A 66 -0.80 -6.09 7.03
CA TRP A 66 -0.21 -7.04 6.09
C TRP A 66 1.27 -7.23 6.36
N LEU A 67 1.96 -6.11 6.53
CA LEU A 67 3.40 -6.04 6.59
C LEU A 67 3.80 -5.07 7.71
N VAL A 68 4.81 -5.45 8.48
CA VAL A 68 5.49 -4.54 9.40
C VAL A 68 6.89 -4.31 8.85
N VAL A 69 7.29 -3.04 8.75
CA VAL A 69 8.65 -2.64 8.40
C VAL A 69 9.31 -2.06 9.64
N SER A 70 10.41 -2.69 10.08
CA SER A 70 11.23 -2.23 11.19
C SER A 70 12.53 -1.67 10.64
N CYS A 71 12.88 -0.43 10.99
CA CYS A 71 14.12 0.23 10.61
C CYS A 71 14.93 0.63 11.85
N GLY A 72 16.17 0.18 11.95
CA GLY A 72 17.02 0.42 13.11
C GLY A 72 16.35 0.00 14.42
N THR A 73 16.64 0.73 15.50
CA THR A 73 16.09 0.38 16.83
C THR A 73 14.74 1.03 17.10
N ASN A 74 14.37 2.15 16.49
CA ASN A 74 13.27 3.01 16.97
C ASN A 74 12.27 3.39 15.86
N TRP A 75 12.06 2.52 14.87
CA TRP A 75 11.16 2.83 13.76
C TRP A 75 10.39 1.60 13.30
N LEU A 76 9.12 1.53 13.67
CA LEU A 76 8.21 0.45 13.31
C LEU A 76 7.03 1.03 12.53
N THR A 77 6.77 0.49 11.34
CA THR A 77 5.70 0.96 10.46
C THR A 77 4.79 -0.20 10.09
N GLY A 78 3.52 -0.11 10.48
CA GLY A 78 2.49 -1.07 10.14
C GLY A 78 1.73 -0.68 8.89
N ILE A 79 1.61 -1.60 7.92
CA ILE A 79 1.10 -1.32 6.58
C ILE A 79 0.00 -2.32 6.22
N ASP A 80 -1.08 -1.85 5.63
CA ASP A 80 -2.16 -2.71 5.14
C ASP A 80 -1.89 -3.28 3.73
N ARG A 81 -2.74 -4.20 3.27
CA ARG A 81 -2.64 -4.82 1.93
C ARG A 81 -2.82 -3.84 0.77
N PHE A 82 -3.20 -2.61 1.06
CA PHE A 82 -3.40 -1.55 0.08
C PHE A 82 -2.27 -0.52 0.13
N GLY A 83 -1.21 -0.77 0.90
CA GLY A 83 -0.05 0.11 1.03
C GLY A 83 -0.30 1.33 1.92
N ARG A 84 -1.39 1.35 2.70
CA ARG A 84 -1.67 2.44 3.63
C ARG A 84 -0.97 2.18 4.96
N THR A 85 -0.31 3.21 5.47
CA THR A 85 0.26 3.19 6.82
C THR A 85 -0.86 3.25 7.85
N LEU A 86 -0.96 2.22 8.68
CA LEU A 86 -1.93 2.15 9.76
C LEU A 86 -1.42 2.86 11.01
N TRP A 87 -0.14 2.68 11.31
CA TRP A 87 0.53 3.25 12.47
C TRP A 87 2.03 3.35 12.22
N ILE A 88 2.66 4.31 12.88
CA ILE A 88 4.12 4.46 12.95
C ILE A 88 4.45 4.58 14.43
N ASP A 89 5.31 3.68 14.90
CA ASP A 89 5.85 3.75 16.25
C ASP A 89 7.33 4.11 16.18
N HIS A 90 7.70 5.10 17.00
CA HIS A 90 9.08 5.57 17.14
C HIS A 90 9.73 5.07 18.44
N THR A 91 9.04 4.19 19.17
CA THR A 91 9.59 3.59 20.38
C THR A 91 10.67 2.56 20.04
N PRO A 92 11.72 2.45 20.87
CA PRO A 92 12.74 1.43 20.71
C PRO A 92 12.11 0.04 20.71
N ALA A 93 12.33 -0.74 19.65
CA ALA A 93 12.09 -2.17 19.63
C ALA A 93 12.87 -2.78 20.81
N PRO A 94 12.21 -3.57 21.68
CA PRO A 94 12.89 -4.22 22.77
C PRO A 94 13.98 -5.13 22.19
N ASP A 95 15.17 -4.97 22.76
CA ASP A 95 16.37 -5.77 22.55
C ASP A 95 16.03 -7.26 22.57
N ALA A 96 16.18 -7.90 21.41
CA ALA A 96 16.07 -9.35 21.23
C ALA A 96 17.46 -10.01 21.34
#